data_AF-A0A7X7S303-F1
#
_entry.id   AF-A0A7X7S303-F1
#
_cell.length_a   1.000
_cell.length_b   1.000
_cell.length_c   1.000
_cell.angle_alpha   90.00
_cell.angle_beta   90.00
_cell.angle_gamma   90.00
#
_symmetry.space_group_name_H-M   'P 1'
#
loop_
_entity.id
_entity.type
_entity.pdbx_description
1 polymer ?
#
loop_
_entity_poly.entity_id
_entity_poly.type
_entity_poly.pdbx_seq_one_letter_code
_entity_poly.pdbx_strand_id
1 'polypeptide(L)' 'TDVKVVANLPTLVHVWRGDLTWARTLRDGTVRVEGSSDLRRALPSWLKLSAFASVPRVPVS' A
#
# COMPACT_ATOMS: atom_id res chain seq x y z
N THR A 1 -14.70 -14.00 -8.42
CA THR A 1 -13.48 -13.46 -9.04
C THR A 1 -12.57 -12.94 -7.97
N ASP A 2 -11.29 -13.31 -8.02
CA ASP A 2 -10.25 -12.93 -7.07
C ASP A 2 -9.48 -11.66 -7.52
N VAL A 3 -8.72 -11.10 -6.59
CA VAL A 3 -7.79 -9.99 -6.79
C VAL A 3 -6.46 -10.37 -6.15
N LYS A 4 -5.35 -10.10 -6.83
CA LYS A 4 -4.00 -10.45 -6.37
C LYS A 4 -3.17 -9.20 -6.17
N VAL A 5 -2.42 -9.15 -5.07
CA VAL A 5 -1.45 -8.10 -4.78
C VAL A 5 -0.06 -8.70 -4.92
N VAL A 6 0.74 -8.14 -5.82
CA VAL A 6 2.11 -8.58 -6.10
C VAL A 6 3.07 -7.49 -5.65
N ALA A 7 3.93 -7.82 -4.70
CA ALA A 7 4.94 -6.93 -4.15
C ALA A 7 6.05 -7.78 -3.50
N ASN A 8 7.21 -7.18 -3.25
CA ASN A 8 8.17 -7.78 -2.32
C ASN A 8 7.69 -7.58 -0.88
N LEU A 9 8.13 -8.46 0.03
CA LEU A 9 7.75 -8.39 1.44
C LEU A 9 8.19 -7.07 2.11
N PRO A 10 9.40 -6.53 1.89
CA PRO A 10 9.82 -5.27 2.50
C PRO A 10 8.92 -4.09 2.14
N THR A 11 8.52 -3.95 0.87
CA THR A 11 7.62 -2.87 0.43
C THR A 11 6.28 -2.95 1.15
N LEU A 12 5.70 -4.14 1.30
CA LEU A 12 4.45 -4.29 2.06
C LEU A 12 4.64 -3.92 3.52
N VAL A 13 5.74 -4.33 4.16
CA VAL A 13 6.04 -3.96 5.56
C VAL A 13 6.12 -2.44 5.71
N HIS A 14 6.82 -1.76 4.81
CA HIS A 14 6.92 -0.29 4.83
C HIS A 14 5.58 0.40 4.60
N VAL A 15 4.70 -0.15 3.76
CA VAL A 15 3.35 0.36 3.61
C VAL A 15 2.54 0.20 4.90
N TRP A 16 2.59 -0.98 5.51
CA TRP A 16 1.84 -1.26 6.74
C TRP A 16 2.30 -0.44 7.93
N ARG A 17 3.60 -0.10 7.98
CA ARG A 17 4.19 0.82 8.95
C ARG A 17 3.98 2.29 8.60
N GLY A 18 3.41 2.60 7.44
CA GLY A 18 3.23 3.96 6.91
C GLY A 18 4.51 4.70 6.52
N ASP A 19 5.64 4.00 6.43
CA ASP A 19 6.88 4.53 5.85
C ASP A 19 6.70 4.85 4.35
N LEU A 20 5.86 4.06 3.66
CA LEU A 20 5.45 4.26 2.27
C LEU A 20 3.92 4.38 2.18
N THR A 21 3.43 5.19 1.25
CA THR A 21 1.99 5.26 0.98
C THR A 21 1.58 4.26 -0.10
N TRP A 22 0.41 3.63 0.07
CA TRP A 22 -0.17 2.72 -0.93
C TRP A 22 -0.28 3.37 -2.32
N ALA A 23 -0.69 4.65 -2.37
CA ALA A 23 -0.78 5.39 -3.63
C ALA A 23 0.57 5.59 -4.31
N ARG A 24 1.66 5.77 -3.54
CA ARG A 24 3.02 5.88 -4.09
C ARG A 24 3.45 4.54 -4.68
N THR A 25 3.29 3.45 -3.94
CA THR A 25 3.77 2.12 -4.36
C THR A 25 2.99 1.56 -5.56
N LEU A 26 1.72 1.92 -5.71
CA LEU A 26 0.96 1.63 -6.94
C LEU A 26 1.47 2.44 -8.14
N ARG A 27 1.82 3.71 -7.93
CA ARG A 27 2.26 4.62 -9.00
C ARG A 27 3.65 4.27 -9.51
N ASP A 28 4.57 3.89 -8.62
CA ASP A 28 5.93 3.49 -8.97
C ASP A 28 6.05 2.01 -9.38
N GLY A 29 4.96 1.24 -9.24
CA GLY A 29 4.88 -0.16 -9.67
C GLY A 29 5.54 -1.17 -8.71
N THR A 30 6.04 -0.73 -7.55
CA THR A 30 6.57 -1.63 -6.52
C THR A 30 5.49 -2.50 -5.87
N VAL A 31 4.23 -2.06 -5.95
CA VAL A 31 3.04 -2.87 -5.71
C VAL A 31 2.21 -2.91 -7.00
N ARG A 32 1.85 -4.11 -7.45
CA ARG A 32 0.91 -4.33 -8.56
C ARG A 32 -0.33 -5.02 -8.06
N VAL A 33 -1.50 -4.59 -8.55
CA VAL A 33 -2.78 -5.24 -8.26
C VAL A 33 -3.33 -5.80 -9.56
N GLU A 34 -3.63 -7.09 -9.58
CA GLU A 34 -4.13 -7.84 -10.72
C GLU A 34 -5.55 -8.35 -10.43
N GLY A 35 -6.43 -8.39 -11.44
CA GLY A 35 -7.84 -8.79 -11.30
C GLY A 35 -8.78 -7.88 -12.08
N SER A 36 -10.10 -7.94 -11.82
CA SER A 36 -11.06 -7.01 -12.46
C SER A 36 -10.86 -5.57 -12.00
N SER A 37 -11.26 -4.60 -12.82
CA SER A 37 -11.16 -3.17 -12.50
C SER A 37 -11.94 -2.81 -11.24
N ASP A 38 -13.10 -3.42 -11.03
CA ASP A 38 -13.99 -3.15 -9.90
C ASP A 38 -13.36 -3.61 -8.58
N LEU A 39 -12.75 -4.80 -8.58
CA LEU A 39 -12.04 -5.33 -7.42
C LEU A 39 -10.77 -4.54 -7.11
N ARG A 40 -10.02 -4.14 -8.15
CA ARG A 40 -8.84 -3.27 -8.00
C ARG A 40 -9.18 -1.92 -7.36
N ARG A 41 -10.33 -1.33 -7.71
CA ARG A 41 -10.82 -0.07 -7.14
C ARG A 41 -11.37 -0.23 -5.73
N ALA A 42 -11.96 -1.38 -5.41
CA ALA A 42 -12.47 -1.68 -4.08
C ALA A 42 -11.35 -1.98 -3.06
N LEU A 43 -10.22 -2.55 -3.51
CA LEU A 43 -9.14 -3.04 -2.65
C LEU A 43 -8.62 -2.02 -1.62
N PRO A 44 -8.38 -0.73 -1.95
CA PRO A 44 -7.89 0.26 -0.97
C PRO A 44 -8.89 0.50 0.18
N SER A 45 -10.19 0.27 -0.03
CA SER A 45 -11.19 0.41 1.02
C SER A 45 -11.15 -0.72 2.06
N TRP A 46 -10.59 -1.87 1.70
CA TRP A 46 -10.45 -3.04 2.56
C TRP A 46 -9.15 -2.98 3.37
N LEU A 47 -8.08 -2.49 2.74
CA LEU A 47 -6.75 -2.31 3.34
C LEU A 47 -6.66 -0.99 4.11
N LYS A 48 -7.49 -0.84 5.15
CA LYS A 48 -7.39 0.30 6.05
C LYS A 48 -6.17 0.10 6.97
N LEU A 49 -5.17 0.97 6.81
CA LEU A 49 -4.05 1.05 7.74
C LEU A 49 -4.57 1.38 9.15
N SER A 50 -3.87 0.89 10.17
CA SER A 50 -4.11 1.32 11.55
C SER A 50 -3.99 2.84 11.66
N ALA A 51 -4.78 3.46 12.52
CA ALA A 51 -4.63 4.88 12.84
C ALA A 51 -3.22 5.23 13.37
N PHE A 52 -2.52 4.24 13.93
CA PHE A 52 -1.14 4.37 14.43
C PHE A 52 -0.06 4.09 13.39
N ALA A 53 -0.44 3.77 12.15
CA ALA A 53 0.53 3.49 11.09
C ALA A 53 1.23 4.75 10.58
N SER A 54 0.81 5.96 10.95
CA SER A 54 1.51 7.16 10.51
C SER A 54 2.85 7.32 11.25
N VAL A 55 3.97 7.37 10.52
CA VAL A 55 5.30 7.65 11.07
C VAL A 55 5.67 9.11 10.77
N PRO A 56 5.71 9.99 11.77
CA PRO A 56 6.15 11.36 11.58
C PRO A 56 7.60 11.41 11.10
N ARG A 57 7.88 12.18 10.04
CA ARG A 57 9.25 12.41 9.59
C ARG A 57 9.92 13.40 10.55
N VAL A 58 10.95 12.96 11.27
CA VAL A 58 11.79 13.86 12.08
C VAL A 58 12.62 14.73 11.13
N PRO A 59 12.51 16.08 11.19
CA PRO A 59 13.40 16.96 10.44
C PRO A 59 14.84 16.78 10.91
N VAL A 60 15.80 16.75 9.99
CA VAL A 60 17.21 16.88 10.36
C VAL A 60 17.52 18.36 10.54
N SER A 61 18.13 18.72 11.67
CA SER A 61 18.59 20.08 11.99
C SER A 61 19.78 20.51 11.14
#